data_AF-A0A847W4P1-F1
#
_entry.id   AF-A0A847W4P1-F1
#
_cell.length_a   1.000
_cell.length_b   1.000
_cell.length_c   1.000
_cell.angle_alpha   90.00
_cell.angle_beta   90.00
_cell.angle_gamma   90.00
#
_symmetry.space_group_name_H-M   'P 1'
#
loop_
_entity.id
_entity.type
_entity.pdbx_description
1 polymer ?
#
loop_
_entity_poly.entity_id
_entity_poly.type
_entity_poly.pdbx_seq_one_letter_code
_entity_poly.pdbx_strand_id
1 'polypeptide(L)' 'MYTYQEQLKILEKSYLTSSDIRKLTPMTEKQSYRVINEILKEMESNNVPIFKCRPKLVPTKYVIEKLKIDVRHIKRMAK' A
#
# COMPACT_ATOMS: atom_id res chain seq x y z
N MET A 1 -8.44 13.84 -6.53
CA MET A 1 -7.41 13.63 -5.48
C MET A 1 -8.16 13.18 -4.24
N TYR A 2 -7.77 12.09 -3.59
CA TYR A 2 -8.51 11.55 -2.44
C TYR A 2 -8.29 12.42 -1.20
N THR A 3 -9.29 12.48 -0.32
CA THR A 3 -9.19 13.24 0.94
C THR A 3 -8.26 12.55 1.93
N TYR A 4 -7.69 13.31 2.87
CA TYR A 4 -6.86 12.74 3.93
C TYR A 4 -7.63 11.76 4.82
N GLN A 5 -8.95 11.95 5.01
CA GLN A 5 -9.81 11.01 5.72
C GLN A 5 -9.94 9.67 4.99
N GLU A 6 -10.08 9.66 3.67
CA GLU A 6 -10.10 8.43 2.87
C GLU A 6 -8.75 7.72 2.89
N GLN A 7 -7.65 8.47 2.80
CA GLN A 7 -6.31 7.91 2.91
C GLN A 7 -6.08 7.28 4.29
N LEU A 8 -6.56 7.89 5.37
CA LEU A 8 -6.48 7.34 6.71
C LEU A 8 -7.21 5.99 6.83
N LYS A 9 -8.45 5.91 6.31
CA LYS A 9 -9.21 4.64 6.28
C LYS A 9 -8.48 3.53 5.53
N ILE A 10 -7.69 3.87 4.51
CA ILE A 10 -6.87 2.91 3.77
C ILE A 10 -5.67 2.46 4.61
N LEU A 11 -5.02 3.37 5.32
CA LEU A 11 -3.88 3.05 6.20
C LEU A 11 -4.27 2.18 7.41
N GLU A 12 -5.55 2.16 7.79
CA GLU A 12 -6.08 1.29 8.84
C GLU A 12 -6.33 -0.15 8.39
N LYS A 13 -6.35 -0.42 7.07
CA LYS A 13 -6.46 -1.78 6.55
C LYS A 13 -5.21 -2.58 6.87
N SER A 14 -5.33 -3.89 7.07
CA SER A 14 -4.17 -4.78 7.23
C SER A 14 -3.46 -5.08 5.90
N TYR A 15 -4.24 -5.13 4.81
CA TYR A 15 -3.76 -5.45 3.47
C TYR A 15 -4.32 -4.48 2.44
N LEU A 16 -3.51 -4.16 1.43
CA LEU A 16 -3.83 -3.21 0.37
C LEU A 16 -3.88 -3.88 -1.00
N THR A 17 -4.84 -3.41 -1.81
CA THR A 17 -4.94 -3.69 -3.25
C THR A 17 -4.18 -2.66 -4.08
N SER A 18 -4.02 -2.91 -5.38
CA SER A 18 -3.48 -1.92 -6.33
C SER A 18 -4.28 -0.62 -6.34
N SER A 19 -5.61 -0.74 -6.22
CA SER A 19 -6.52 0.40 -6.12
C SER A 19 -6.22 1.23 -4.87
N ASP A 20 -6.08 0.60 -3.71
CA ASP A 20 -5.77 1.29 -2.46
C ASP A 20 -4.44 2.05 -2.53
N ILE A 21 -3.40 1.43 -3.10
CA ILE A 21 -2.07 2.05 -3.27
C ILE A 21 -2.18 3.33 -4.12
N ARG A 22 -2.97 3.30 -5.21
CA ARG A 22 -3.18 4.48 -6.07
C ARG A 22 -3.91 5.63 -5.36
N LYS A 23 -4.68 5.34 -4.31
CA LYS A 23 -5.35 6.37 -3.50
C LYS A 23 -4.41 7.02 -2.50
N LEU A 24 -3.42 6.28 -2.01
CA LEU A 24 -2.37 6.77 -1.12
C LEU A 24 -1.33 7.61 -1.85
N THR A 25 -0.97 7.21 -3.08
CA THR A 25 0.04 7.91 -3.87
C THR A 25 -0.40 7.95 -5.33
N PRO A 26 -0.42 9.13 -5.98
CA PRO A 26 -0.88 9.25 -7.36
C PRO A 26 0.05 8.48 -8.30
N MET A 27 -0.44 7.37 -8.84
CA MET A 27 0.30 6.53 -9.78
C MET A 27 -0.64 5.79 -10.73
N THR A 28 -0.08 5.33 -11.86
CA THR A 28 -0.80 4.51 -12.84
C THR A 28 -1.03 3.10 -12.30
N GLU A 29 -1.99 2.39 -12.90
CA GLU A 29 -2.26 0.98 -12.56
C GLU A 29 -1.02 0.09 -12.75
N LYS A 30 -0.29 0.27 -13.86
CA LYS A 30 0.97 -0.46 -14.13
C LYS A 30 2.02 -0.23 -13.04
N GLN A 31 2.17 1.01 -12.56
CA GLN A 31 3.07 1.33 -11.46
C GLN A 31 2.63 0.67 -10.14
N SER A 32 1.34 0.73 -9.82
CA SER A 32 0.82 0.10 -8.60
C SER A 32 1.02 -1.42 -8.58
N TYR A 33 0.85 -2.10 -9.72
CA TYR A 33 1.17 -3.52 -9.85
C TYR A 33 2.66 -3.81 -9.72
N ARG A 34 3.52 -2.93 -10.25
CA ARG A 34 4.96 -3.07 -10.08
C ARG A 34 5.35 -2.98 -8.61
N VAL A 35 4.83 -2.00 -7.87
CA VAL A 35 5.06 -1.86 -6.42
C VAL A 35 4.63 -3.13 -5.67
N ILE A 36 3.43 -3.64 -5.96
CA ILE A 36 2.95 -4.90 -5.37
C ILE A 36 3.91 -6.05 -5.66
N ASN A 37 4.32 -6.23 -6.92
CA ASN A 37 5.21 -7.32 -7.30
C ASN A 37 6.60 -7.18 -6.67
N GLU A 38 7.11 -5.96 -6.51
CA GLU A 38 8.38 -5.71 -5.81
C GLU A 38 8.29 -6.07 -4.33
N ILE A 39 7.22 -5.64 -3.64
CA ILE A 39 6.98 -6.00 -2.23
C ILE A 39 6.87 -7.52 -2.07
N LEU A 40 6.12 -8.19 -2.95
CA LEU A 40 5.96 -9.65 -2.89
C LEU A 40 7.30 -10.37 -3.13
N LYS A 41 8.13 -9.89 -4.08
CA LYS A 41 9.47 -10.46 -4.30
C LYS A 41 10.40 -10.26 -3.10
N GLU A 42 10.34 -9.10 -2.46
CA GLU A 42 11.09 -8.81 -1.24
C GLU A 42 10.64 -9.71 -0.08
N MET A 43 9.33 -9.89 0.10
CA MET A 43 8.78 -10.82 1.09
C MET A 43 9.25 -12.26 0.83
N GLU A 44 9.22 -12.70 -0.43
CA GLU A 44 9.64 -14.05 -0.84
C GLU A 44 11.13 -14.27 -0.57
N SER A 45 11.96 -13.27 -0.89
CA SER A 45 13.41 -13.31 -0.64
C SER A 45 13.76 -13.34 0.85
N ASN A 46 12.90 -12.77 1.70
CA ASN A 46 13.07 -12.73 3.15
C ASN A 46 12.39 -13.91 3.88
N ASN A 47 11.92 -14.94 3.15
CA ASN A 47 11.15 -16.07 3.70
C ASN A 47 9.88 -15.65 4.48
N VAL A 48 9.30 -14.51 4.13
CA VAL A 48 8.03 -14.06 4.71
C VAL A 48 6.88 -14.77 3.99
N PRO A 49 5.92 -15.38 4.71
CA PRO A 49 4.77 -16.04 4.09
C PRO A 49 3.96 -15.09 3.20
N ILE A 50 3.65 -15.54 1.98
CA ILE A 50 2.88 -14.77 0.99
C ILE A 50 1.59 -15.52 0.63
N PHE A 51 0.46 -14.80 0.69
CA PHE A 51 -0.79 -15.29 0.13
C PHE A 51 -0.80 -15.13 -1.39
N LYS A 52 -0.71 -16.24 -2.12
CA LYS A 52 -0.80 -16.27 -3.60
C LYS A 52 -2.26 -16.17 -4.09
N CYS A 53 -3.01 -15.19 -3.60
CA CYS A 53 -4.41 -14.95 -3.95
C CYS A 53 -4.58 -13.95 -5.12
N ARG A 54 -5.76 -13.95 -5.74
CA ARG A 54 -6.19 -12.92 -6.71
C ARG A 54 -7.45 -12.21 -6.16
N PRO A 55 -7.47 -10.88 -6.04
CA PRO A 55 -6.40 -9.93 -6.36
C PRO A 55 -5.18 -10.10 -5.44
N LYS A 56 -3.99 -9.70 -5.92
CA LYS A 56 -2.78 -9.71 -5.11
C LYS A 56 -2.90 -8.67 -3.99
N LEU A 57 -2.71 -9.11 -2.76
CA LEU A 57 -2.75 -8.28 -1.56
C LEU A 57 -1.36 -8.20 -0.95
N VAL A 58 -0.99 -7.00 -0.50
CA VAL A 58 0.28 -6.75 0.22
C VAL A 58 -0.01 -6.11 1.57
N PRO A 59 0.75 -6.43 2.63
CA PRO A 59 0.49 -5.82 3.93
C PRO A 59 0.76 -4.31 3.87
N THR A 60 -0.10 -3.53 4.52
CA THR A 60 -0.04 -2.05 4.52
C THR A 60 1.31 -1.52 4.99
N LYS A 61 1.93 -2.17 5.99
CA LYS A 61 3.25 -1.81 6.50
C LYS A 61 4.32 -1.77 5.39
N TYR A 62 4.39 -2.80 4.54
CA TYR A 62 5.36 -2.87 3.46
C TYR A 62 5.12 -1.78 2.40
N VAL A 63 3.86 -1.43 2.15
CA VAL A 63 3.54 -0.33 1.23
C VAL A 63 4.01 1.01 1.80
N ILE A 64 3.75 1.27 3.09
CA ILE A 64 4.19 2.50 3.76
C ILE A 64 5.70 2.64 3.68
N GLU A 65 6.44 1.56 3.99
CA GLU A 65 7.90 1.53 3.94
C GLU A 65 8.43 1.73 2.52
N LYS A 66 7.90 0.98 1.54
CA LYS A 66 8.33 1.03 0.15
C LYS A 66 8.10 2.39 -0.51
N LEU A 67 6.95 3.01 -0.25
CA LEU A 67 6.56 4.29 -0.83
C LEU A 67 6.92 5.49 0.04
N LYS A 68 7.53 5.27 1.22
CA LYS A 68 7.89 6.31 2.20
C LYS A 68 6.72 7.23 2.53
N ILE A 69 5.54 6.65 2.78
CA ILE A 69 4.31 7.40 3.06
C ILE A 69 4.42 8.07 4.43
N ASP A 70 4.22 9.38 4.48
CA ASP A 70 4.14 10.12 5.74
C ASP A 70 2.78 9.92 6.42
N VAL A 71 2.69 8.82 7.17
CA VAL A 71 1.49 8.45 7.95
C VAL A 71 1.14 9.53 8.97
N ARG A 72 2.13 10.21 9.57
CA ARG A 72 1.88 11.24 10.59
C ARG A 72 1.24 12.47 9.96
N HIS A 73 1.72 12.87 8.79
CA HIS A 73 1.12 13.96 8.02
C HIS A 73 -0.34 13.65 7.66
N ILE A 74 -0.61 12.47 7.11
CA ILE A 74 -1.97 12.05 6.75
C ILE A 74 -2.89 12.06 7.97
N LYS A 75 -2.45 11.51 9.11
CA LYS A 75 -3.24 11.53 10.36
C LYS A 75 -3.55 12.93 10.86
N ARG A 76 -2.57 13.84 10.80
CA ARG A 76 -2.74 15.24 11.22
C ARG A 76 -3.70 16.00 10.31
N MET A 77 -3.65 15.77 9.01
CA MET A 77 -4.52 16.44 8.03
C MET A 77 -5.93 15.84 7.95
N ALA A 78 -6.12 14.62 8.46
CA ALA A 78 -7.43 13.97 8.52
C ALA A 78 -8.27 14.41 9.74
N LYS A 79 -7.65 15.10 10.71
CA LYS A 79 -8.27 15.66 11.92
C LYS A 79 -8.83 17.05 11.62
#